data_AF-K2QP22-F1
#
_entry.id   AF-K2QP22-F1
#
_cell.length_a   1.000
_cell.length_b   1.000
_cell.length_c   1.000
_cell.angle_alpha   90.00
_cell.angle_beta   90.00
_cell.angle_gamma   90.00
#
_symmetry.space_group_name_H-M   'P 1'
#
loop_
_entity.id
_entity.type
_entity.pdbx_description
1 polymer ?
#
loop_
_entity_poly.entity_id
_entity_poly.type
_entity_poly.pdbx_seq_one_letter_code
_entity_poly.pdbx_strand_id
1 'polypeptide(L)'
;MANPQTLNIALLDTDIPVPVVLNTRGPYSSIFQQLLEAALIRLSTYGYFANQPFPKIQWTAYNVVRGQYPSDISALDAVVISGSASSVYDADPEGWELRNLSSKAVSPGNQPCPILTPHFSSSFRSLFHLLDTISKKINRHNSWIATLHTWLRSAYTAHPRLKFFGSCFGHQILCSALLPSSSSTIPQETVTKNPFGWELGIHTVALAPSFLRAFPVGITALPSSPVKKTTTTTNTTAENAEGNTTDDARVHMRLQFVHADHVAIVPDARPRDGERWHLLGSTPRCAVQGVYATRTTRTTGHGTTAGRVLTLQGHFEFDAFVNGETIKVFGAGWGAEALARALAEVDAGEDDARSDYD
;
A
#
# COMPACT_ATOMS: atom_id res chain seq x y z
N MET A 1 -14.20 26.05 24.00
CA MET A 1 -13.80 24.72 23.48
C MET A 1 -12.86 24.96 22.31
N ALA A 2 -11.73 24.24 22.22
CA ALA A 2 -10.81 24.40 21.09
C ALA A 2 -11.49 23.96 19.78
N ASN A 3 -11.20 24.65 18.67
CA ASN A 3 -11.78 24.30 17.37
C ASN A 3 -11.19 22.97 16.88
N PRO A 4 -11.98 22.07 16.25
CA PRO A 4 -11.46 20.83 15.70
C PRO A 4 -10.34 21.09 14.69
N GLN A 5 -9.23 20.36 14.80
CA GLN A 5 -8.22 20.35 13.76
C GLN A 5 -8.83 19.75 12.49
N THR A 6 -8.65 20.42 11.35
CA THR A 6 -8.98 19.86 10.04
C THR A 6 -7.73 19.24 9.44
N LEU A 7 -7.81 17.96 9.05
CA LEU A 7 -6.76 17.23 8.37
C LEU A 7 -7.09 17.13 6.87
N ASN A 8 -6.19 17.60 6.01
CA ASN A 8 -6.36 17.53 4.56
C ASN A 8 -5.61 16.31 4.02
N ILE A 9 -6.35 15.34 3.48
CA ILE A 9 -5.80 14.08 2.98
C ILE A 9 -6.07 13.94 1.49
N ALA A 10 -4.99 13.75 0.71
CA ALA A 10 -5.07 13.44 -0.71
C ALA A 10 -5.13 11.92 -0.92
N LEU A 11 -6.08 11.45 -1.72
CA LEU A 11 -6.20 10.07 -2.17
C LEU A 11 -5.77 10.01 -3.64
N LEU A 12 -4.67 9.32 -3.93
CA LEU A 12 -4.14 9.14 -5.27
C LEU A 12 -4.59 7.80 -5.83
N ASP A 13 -5.60 7.84 -6.71
CA ASP A 13 -6.12 6.66 -7.40
C ASP A 13 -5.17 6.30 -8.56
N THR A 14 -4.41 5.22 -8.37
CA THR A 14 -3.43 4.68 -9.33
C THR A 14 -4.04 3.64 -10.28
N ASP A 15 -5.33 3.35 -10.12
CA ASP A 15 -6.14 2.52 -11.00
C ASP A 15 -7.63 2.72 -10.67
N ILE A 16 -8.49 2.01 -11.38
CA ILE A 16 -9.93 1.94 -11.13
C ILE A 16 -10.27 0.50 -10.76
N PRO A 17 -11.13 0.26 -9.74
CA PRO A 17 -11.55 -1.10 -9.41
C PRO A 17 -12.20 -1.83 -10.59
N VAL A 18 -12.18 -3.16 -10.54
CA VAL A 18 -12.89 -3.99 -11.53
C VAL A 18 -14.37 -3.61 -11.61
N PRO A 19 -15.05 -3.73 -12.77
CA PRO A 19 -16.36 -3.13 -13.00
C PRO A 19 -17.43 -3.44 -11.94
N VAL A 20 -17.45 -4.69 -11.45
CA VAL A 20 -18.41 -5.12 -10.41
C VAL A 20 -18.16 -4.39 -9.09
N VAL A 21 -16.88 -4.24 -8.71
CA VAL A 21 -16.48 -3.51 -7.51
C VAL A 21 -16.74 -2.01 -7.70
N LEU A 22 -16.34 -1.42 -8.83
CA LEU A 22 -16.56 -0.01 -9.11
C LEU A 22 -18.05 0.37 -9.02
N ASN A 23 -18.92 -0.45 -9.60
CA ASN A 23 -20.37 -0.23 -9.56
C ASN A 23 -20.96 -0.34 -8.15
N THR A 24 -20.34 -1.15 -7.28
CA THR A 24 -20.86 -1.45 -5.94
C THR A 24 -20.27 -0.54 -4.86
N ARG A 25 -18.97 -0.24 -4.96
CA ARG A 25 -18.15 0.40 -3.92
C ARG A 25 -17.59 1.76 -4.36
N GLY A 26 -17.71 2.12 -5.64
CA GLY A 26 -17.08 3.31 -6.20
C GLY A 26 -15.58 3.14 -6.46
N PRO A 27 -14.85 4.23 -6.75
CA PRO A 27 -13.40 4.20 -6.94
C PRO A 27 -12.65 3.82 -5.66
N TYR A 28 -11.36 3.48 -5.77
CA TYR A 28 -10.54 3.14 -4.60
C TYR A 28 -10.55 4.24 -3.54
N SER A 29 -10.48 5.51 -3.94
CA SER A 29 -10.62 6.66 -3.04
C SER A 29 -11.87 6.59 -2.15
N SER A 30 -13.02 6.17 -2.68
CA SER A 30 -14.24 5.98 -1.86
C SER A 30 -14.09 4.85 -0.85
N ILE A 31 -13.46 3.73 -1.25
CA ILE A 31 -13.21 2.57 -0.37
C ILE A 31 -12.29 2.97 0.79
N PHE A 32 -11.16 3.63 0.49
CA PHE A 32 -10.22 4.12 1.49
C PHE A 32 -10.86 5.16 2.42
N GLN A 33 -11.60 6.11 1.88
CA GLN A 33 -12.29 7.12 2.68
C GLN A 33 -13.22 6.47 3.70
N GLN A 34 -14.10 5.57 3.26
CA GLN A 34 -15.06 4.92 4.14
C GLN A 34 -14.38 4.12 5.25
N LEU A 35 -13.33 3.36 4.90
CA LEU A 35 -12.57 2.56 5.86
C LEU A 35 -11.85 3.43 6.90
N LEU A 36 -11.21 4.52 6.47
CA LEU A 36 -10.45 5.39 7.37
C LEU A 36 -11.37 6.24 8.24
N GLU A 37 -12.53 6.64 7.75
CA GLU A 37 -13.57 7.29 8.56
C GLU A 37 -14.12 6.34 9.63
N ALA A 38 -14.39 5.08 9.28
CA ALA A 38 -14.82 4.08 10.25
C ALA A 38 -13.74 3.80 11.31
N ALA A 39 -12.46 3.71 10.91
CA ALA A 39 -11.34 3.59 11.85
C ALA A 39 -11.26 4.79 12.80
N LEU A 40 -11.48 6.00 12.31
CA LEU A 40 -11.50 7.21 13.14
C LEU A 40 -12.65 7.17 14.17
N ILE A 41 -13.83 6.69 13.78
CA ILE A 41 -14.97 6.49 14.69
C ILE A 41 -14.59 5.47 15.78
N ARG A 42 -14.00 4.32 15.43
CA ARG A 42 -13.55 3.31 16.41
C ARG A 42 -12.56 3.90 17.41
N LEU A 43 -11.57 4.67 16.95
CA LEU A 43 -10.61 5.34 17.84
C LEU A 43 -11.31 6.30 18.81
N SER A 44 -12.34 7.01 18.37
CA SER A 44 -13.16 7.84 19.26
C SER A 44 -13.90 7.01 20.31
N THR A 45 -14.49 5.89 19.92
CA THR A 45 -15.16 4.96 20.84
C THR A 45 -14.21 4.40 21.90
N TYR A 46 -12.94 4.18 21.55
CA TYR A 46 -11.89 3.79 22.50
C TYR A 46 -11.32 4.93 23.35
N GLY A 47 -11.89 6.14 23.27
CA GLY A 47 -11.50 7.28 24.09
C GLY A 47 -10.18 7.94 23.66
N TYR A 48 -9.69 7.66 22.45
CA TYR A 48 -8.44 8.24 21.95
C TYR A 48 -8.47 9.78 21.90
N PHE A 49 -9.67 10.34 21.67
CA PHE A 49 -9.92 11.78 21.64
C PHE A 49 -10.59 12.31 22.92
N ALA A 50 -10.57 11.59 24.06
CA ALA A 50 -11.30 11.99 25.26
C ALA A 50 -11.00 13.42 25.76
N ASN A 51 -9.78 13.91 25.49
CA ASN A 51 -9.31 15.23 25.91
C ASN A 51 -9.11 16.23 24.75
N GLN A 52 -9.53 15.89 23.52
CA GLN A 52 -9.35 16.74 22.34
C GLN A 52 -10.57 16.69 21.42
N PRO A 53 -10.89 17.77 20.69
CA PRO A 53 -11.98 17.73 19.73
C PRO A 53 -11.70 16.68 18.65
N PHE A 54 -12.73 15.91 18.31
CA PHE A 54 -12.68 14.94 17.22
C PHE A 54 -12.26 15.63 15.91
N PRO A 55 -11.20 15.18 15.21
CA PRO A 55 -10.69 15.88 14.05
C PRO A 55 -11.67 15.79 12.87
N LYS A 56 -11.75 16.87 12.09
CA LYS A 56 -12.43 16.85 10.79
C LYS A 56 -11.44 16.36 9.74
N ILE A 57 -11.83 15.42 8.89
CA ILE A 57 -11.02 15.05 7.72
C ILE A 57 -11.63 15.66 6.46
N GLN A 58 -10.78 16.29 5.65
CA GLN A 58 -11.10 16.75 4.31
C GLN A 58 -10.38 15.83 3.32
N TRP A 59 -11.15 15.01 2.61
CA TRP A 59 -10.64 14.13 1.57
C TRP A 59 -10.66 14.83 0.21
N THR A 60 -9.64 14.56 -0.62
CA THR A 60 -9.65 14.96 -2.02
C THR A 60 -9.02 13.87 -2.87
N ALA A 61 -9.79 13.32 -3.81
CA ALA A 61 -9.32 12.27 -4.70
C ALA A 61 -8.70 12.85 -5.97
N TYR A 62 -7.62 12.23 -6.44
CA TYR A 62 -6.90 12.60 -7.64
C TYR A 62 -6.64 11.36 -8.49
N ASN A 63 -7.05 11.40 -9.76
CA ASN A 63 -6.72 10.35 -10.71
C ASN A 63 -5.33 10.59 -11.31
N VAL A 64 -4.31 9.96 -10.74
CA VAL A 64 -2.92 10.16 -11.17
C VAL A 64 -2.62 9.54 -12.52
N VAL A 65 -3.37 8.50 -12.92
CA VAL A 65 -3.30 7.90 -14.26
C VAL A 65 -3.69 8.94 -15.33
N ARG A 66 -4.60 9.85 -15.00
CA ARG A 66 -5.01 10.99 -15.84
C ARG A 66 -4.21 12.26 -15.58
N GLY A 67 -3.10 12.17 -14.85
CA GLY A 67 -2.22 13.31 -14.55
C GLY A 67 -2.80 14.33 -13.57
N GLN A 68 -3.81 13.95 -12.78
CA GLN A 68 -4.35 14.82 -11.74
C GLN A 68 -3.54 14.68 -10.45
N TYR A 69 -3.13 15.81 -9.88
CA TYR A 69 -2.35 15.88 -8.65
C TYR A 69 -2.80 17.09 -7.80
N PRO A 70 -2.55 17.07 -6.48
CA PRO A 70 -2.73 18.25 -5.64
C PRO A 70 -1.91 19.44 -6.14
N SER A 71 -2.57 20.59 -6.30
CA SER A 71 -1.90 21.83 -6.73
C SER A 71 -1.09 22.49 -5.61
N ASP A 72 -1.53 22.36 -4.36
CA ASP A 72 -0.81 22.83 -3.18
C ASP A 72 -0.57 21.68 -2.19
N ILE A 73 0.66 21.16 -2.20
CA ILE A 73 1.09 20.07 -1.32
C ILE A 73 1.31 20.57 0.11
N SER A 74 1.58 21.87 0.30
CA SER A 74 1.88 22.46 1.62
C SER A 74 0.67 22.45 2.56
N ALA A 75 -0.53 22.42 1.97
CA ALA A 75 -1.80 22.34 2.69
C ALA A 75 -2.17 20.92 3.13
N LEU A 76 -1.49 19.88 2.61
CA LEU A 76 -1.78 18.49 2.92
C LEU A 76 -1.10 18.02 4.21
N ASP A 77 -1.82 17.20 4.96
CA ASP A 77 -1.31 16.47 6.12
C ASP A 77 -0.86 15.06 5.74
N ALA A 78 -1.55 14.42 4.78
CA ALA A 78 -1.23 13.08 4.33
C ALA A 78 -1.59 12.84 2.85
N VAL A 79 -0.90 11.85 2.27
CA VAL A 79 -1.17 11.26 0.96
C VAL A 79 -1.40 9.77 1.14
N VAL A 80 -2.49 9.26 0.58
CA VAL A 80 -2.84 7.84 0.50
C VAL A 80 -2.77 7.40 -0.97
N ILE A 81 -2.13 6.28 -1.26
CA ILE A 81 -1.91 5.78 -2.62
C ILE A 81 -2.52 4.38 -2.75
N SER A 82 -3.44 4.22 -3.69
CA SER A 82 -4.12 2.94 -3.95
C SER A 82 -3.20 1.91 -4.61
N GLY A 83 -3.66 0.66 -4.65
CA GLY A 83 -3.14 -0.38 -5.52
C GLY A 83 -3.45 -0.12 -7.01
N SER A 84 -2.78 -0.85 -7.89
CA SER A 84 -2.93 -0.82 -9.35
C SER A 84 -2.69 -2.21 -9.93
N ALA A 85 -3.31 -2.49 -11.08
CA ALA A 85 -2.97 -3.64 -11.91
C ALA A 85 -1.58 -3.53 -12.57
N SER A 86 -1.00 -2.32 -12.59
CA SER A 86 0.37 -2.08 -13.07
C SER A 86 1.40 -2.36 -11.96
N SER A 87 2.60 -2.75 -12.34
CA SER A 87 3.77 -2.80 -11.45
C SER A 87 4.62 -1.55 -11.65
N VAL A 88 5.41 -1.16 -10.64
CA VAL A 88 6.23 0.08 -10.74
C VAL A 88 7.25 0.04 -11.89
N TYR A 89 7.69 -1.15 -12.28
CA TYR A 89 8.63 -1.37 -13.38
C TYR A 89 7.95 -1.43 -14.77
N ASP A 90 6.62 -1.28 -14.85
CA ASP A 90 5.91 -1.13 -16.13
C ASP A 90 6.06 0.28 -16.70
N ALA A 91 6.74 1.19 -15.99
CA ALA A 91 7.26 2.42 -16.56
C ALA A 91 8.27 2.07 -17.66
N ASP A 92 8.05 2.62 -18.87
CA ASP A 92 8.92 2.50 -20.05
C ASP A 92 10.42 2.51 -19.68
N PRO A 93 11.10 1.35 -19.64
CA PRO A 93 12.47 1.23 -19.11
C PRO A 93 13.50 2.01 -19.94
N GLU A 94 13.27 2.13 -21.25
CA GLU A 94 14.17 2.84 -22.17
C GLU A 94 13.90 4.36 -22.17
N GLY A 95 12.66 4.78 -21.87
CA GLY A 95 12.28 6.19 -21.77
C GLY A 95 12.76 6.92 -20.51
N TRP A 96 13.06 6.18 -19.43
CA TRP A 96 13.43 6.74 -18.12
C TRP A 96 14.75 7.54 -18.15
N GLU A 97 15.82 6.96 -18.72
CA GLU A 97 17.14 7.63 -18.80
C GLU A 97 17.14 8.78 -19.80
N LEU A 98 16.53 8.58 -20.98
CA LEU A 98 16.49 9.57 -22.05
C LEU A 98 15.71 10.84 -21.63
N ARG A 99 14.60 10.70 -20.90
CA ARG A 99 13.77 11.86 -20.49
C ARG A 99 14.44 12.71 -19.40
N ASN A 100 15.11 12.07 -18.45
CA ASN A 100 15.84 12.77 -17.38
C ASN A 100 17.09 13.50 -17.91
N LEU A 101 17.72 12.96 -18.96
CA LEU A 101 18.80 13.64 -19.70
C LEU A 101 18.27 14.75 -20.64
N SER A 102 17.08 14.59 -21.23
CA SER A 102 16.47 15.54 -22.18
C SER A 102 15.83 16.79 -21.56
N SER A 103 15.78 16.91 -20.23
CA SER A 103 15.38 18.17 -19.56
C SER A 103 16.32 19.35 -19.90
N LYS A 104 17.39 19.10 -20.64
CA LYS A 104 18.09 20.06 -21.50
C LYS A 104 17.92 19.68 -22.99
N ALA A 105 16.98 20.35 -23.67
CA ALA A 105 16.87 20.60 -25.12
C ALA A 105 15.54 20.20 -25.80
N VAL A 106 14.79 21.26 -26.17
CA VAL A 106 14.02 21.54 -27.41
C VAL A 106 13.24 20.42 -28.16
N SER A 107 11.91 20.60 -28.17
CA SER A 107 10.85 20.57 -29.23
C SER A 107 10.86 19.63 -30.47
N PRO A 108 9.66 19.30 -31.03
CA PRO A 108 9.36 18.00 -31.65
C PRO A 108 9.20 17.99 -33.18
N GLY A 109 9.30 16.80 -33.79
CA GLY A 109 8.97 16.52 -35.19
C GLY A 109 7.92 15.41 -35.34
N ASN A 110 6.84 15.70 -36.07
CA ASN A 110 5.69 14.83 -36.41
C ASN A 110 6.00 13.85 -37.55
N GLN A 111 5.46 12.62 -37.49
CA GLN A 111 4.94 11.89 -38.67
C GLN A 111 3.86 10.84 -38.28
N PRO A 112 2.74 10.70 -39.03
CA PRO A 112 1.72 9.68 -38.80
C PRO A 112 1.87 8.45 -39.73
N CYS A 113 1.40 7.27 -39.30
CA CYS A 113 1.31 6.04 -40.10
C CYS A 113 -0.13 5.49 -40.15
N PRO A 114 -0.54 4.76 -41.21
CA PRO A 114 -1.93 4.66 -41.66
C PRO A 114 -2.76 3.52 -41.06
N ILE A 115 -4.07 3.73 -41.16
CA ILE A 115 -5.19 2.93 -40.63
C ILE A 115 -5.48 1.72 -41.54
N LEU A 116 -5.75 0.54 -40.94
CA LEU A 116 -6.38 -0.60 -41.62
C LEU A 116 -7.74 -0.95 -40.96
N THR A 117 -8.72 -1.28 -41.78
CA THR A 117 -10.16 -1.46 -41.49
C THR A 117 -10.53 -2.82 -40.87
N PRO A 118 -11.65 -2.95 -40.11
CA PRO A 118 -12.05 -4.19 -39.46
C PRO A 118 -13.18 -4.96 -40.18
N HIS A 119 -13.18 -6.30 -40.03
CA HIS A 119 -14.36 -7.16 -40.23
C HIS A 119 -14.77 -7.83 -38.90
N PHE A 120 -16.04 -8.24 -38.83
CA PHE A 120 -16.92 -8.28 -37.65
C PHE A 120 -17.01 -9.66 -36.95
N SER A 121 -17.52 -9.62 -35.70
CA SER A 121 -18.19 -10.67 -34.87
C SER A 121 -17.38 -11.59 -33.92
N SER A 122 -17.20 -11.14 -32.65
CA SER A 122 -17.59 -11.90 -31.44
C SER A 122 -17.66 -10.92 -30.24
N SER A 123 -18.87 -10.41 -29.97
CA SER A 123 -19.10 -9.19 -29.18
C SER A 123 -18.86 -9.35 -27.68
N PHE A 124 -18.40 -8.25 -27.07
CA PHE A 124 -18.04 -8.00 -25.66
C PHE A 124 -16.73 -8.59 -25.13
N ARG A 125 -16.49 -9.90 -25.13
CA ARG A 125 -15.21 -10.45 -24.61
C ARG A 125 -14.00 -10.01 -25.45
N SER A 126 -14.16 -10.04 -26.77
CA SER A 126 -13.11 -9.62 -27.71
C SER A 126 -12.91 -8.10 -27.66
N LEU A 127 -13.98 -7.31 -27.44
CA LEU A 127 -13.85 -5.87 -27.26
C LEU A 127 -13.16 -5.52 -25.95
N PHE A 128 -13.45 -6.22 -24.84
CA PHE A 128 -12.77 -5.98 -23.57
C PHE A 128 -11.30 -6.38 -23.63
N HIS A 129 -10.98 -7.55 -24.20
CA HIS A 129 -9.60 -7.94 -24.45
C HIS A 129 -8.88 -7.03 -25.43
N LEU A 130 -9.57 -6.54 -26.47
CA LEU A 130 -9.01 -5.61 -27.44
C LEU A 130 -8.81 -4.24 -26.81
N LEU A 131 -9.72 -3.75 -25.97
CA LEU A 131 -9.57 -2.51 -25.22
C LEU A 131 -8.50 -2.63 -24.14
N ASP A 132 -8.39 -3.77 -23.47
CA ASP A 132 -7.32 -4.06 -22.50
C ASP A 132 -5.97 -4.19 -23.21
N THR A 133 -5.92 -4.86 -24.37
CA THR A 133 -4.70 -4.97 -25.19
C THR A 133 -4.33 -3.63 -25.82
N ILE A 134 -5.29 -2.85 -26.31
CA ILE A 134 -5.08 -1.50 -26.85
C ILE A 134 -4.69 -0.55 -25.73
N SER A 135 -5.32 -0.62 -24.55
CA SER A 135 -4.95 0.13 -23.35
C SER A 135 -3.52 -0.21 -22.94
N LYS A 136 -3.18 -1.49 -22.80
CA LYS A 136 -1.81 -1.98 -22.53
C LYS A 136 -0.81 -1.61 -23.62
N LYS A 137 -1.23 -1.49 -24.89
CA LYS A 137 -0.38 -1.17 -26.04
C LYS A 137 -0.19 0.34 -26.24
N ILE A 138 -1.19 1.15 -25.89
CA ILE A 138 -1.14 2.63 -25.85
C ILE A 138 -0.41 3.10 -24.58
N ASN A 139 -0.59 2.40 -23.46
CA ASN A 139 0.08 2.64 -22.17
C ASN A 139 1.51 2.05 -22.10
N ARG A 140 2.08 1.55 -23.20
CA ARG A 140 3.52 1.21 -23.23
C ARG A 140 4.43 2.42 -23.00
N HIS A 141 3.87 3.62 -23.02
CA HIS A 141 4.46 4.79 -22.38
C HIS A 141 3.70 5.11 -21.09
N ASN A 142 3.89 4.31 -20.04
CA ASN A 142 3.36 4.58 -18.70
C ASN A 142 4.07 5.78 -18.05
N SER A 143 3.99 6.95 -18.69
CA SER A 143 4.60 8.17 -18.19
C SER A 143 4.01 8.58 -16.85
N TRP A 144 2.78 8.19 -16.53
CA TRP A 144 2.14 8.50 -15.25
C TRP A 144 2.86 7.86 -14.06
N ILE A 145 3.42 6.64 -14.20
CA ILE A 145 4.20 5.99 -13.13
C ILE A 145 5.47 6.80 -12.86
N ALA A 146 6.19 7.19 -13.93
CA ALA A 146 7.39 8.00 -13.82
C ALA A 146 7.10 9.41 -13.25
N THR A 147 6.00 10.03 -13.68
CA THR A 147 5.50 11.30 -13.13
C THR A 147 5.16 11.16 -11.65
N LEU A 148 4.44 10.11 -11.26
CA LEU A 148 4.11 9.84 -9.86
C LEU A 148 5.37 9.62 -9.02
N HIS A 149 6.32 8.82 -9.49
CA HIS A 149 7.59 8.59 -8.82
C HIS A 149 8.34 9.90 -8.56
N THR A 150 8.43 10.76 -9.58
CA THR A 150 9.07 12.08 -9.48
C THR A 150 8.34 12.99 -8.51
N TRP A 151 7.00 13.05 -8.63
CA TRP A 151 6.15 13.83 -7.74
C TRP A 151 6.29 13.41 -6.28
N LEU A 152 6.34 12.10 -5.99
CA LEU A 152 6.51 11.56 -4.63
C LEU A 152 7.86 11.95 -4.04
N ARG A 153 8.95 11.87 -4.82
CA ARG A 153 10.28 12.31 -4.37
C ARG A 153 10.28 13.80 -4.05
N SER A 154 9.74 14.63 -4.94
CA SER A 154 9.64 16.08 -4.72
C SER A 154 8.80 16.40 -3.49
N ALA A 155 7.63 15.78 -3.35
CA ALA A 155 6.74 15.98 -2.20
C ALA A 155 7.42 15.56 -0.88
N TYR A 156 8.08 14.40 -0.88
CA TYR A 156 8.82 13.89 0.28
C TYR A 156 9.99 14.80 0.67
N THR A 157 10.78 15.30 -0.29
CA THR A 157 11.91 16.17 0.04
C THR A 157 11.44 17.56 0.49
N ALA A 158 10.47 18.14 -0.20
CA ALA A 158 10.02 19.51 0.05
C ALA A 158 9.11 19.66 1.29
N HIS A 159 8.39 18.60 1.69
CA HIS A 159 7.43 18.65 2.80
C HIS A 159 7.77 17.62 3.90
N PRO A 160 8.69 17.95 4.83
CA PRO A 160 9.12 17.06 5.93
C PRO A 160 8.00 16.56 6.85
N ARG A 161 6.88 17.30 6.93
CA ARG A 161 5.73 16.97 7.78
C ARG A 161 4.66 16.13 7.07
N LEU A 162 4.70 16.04 5.75
CA LEU A 162 3.73 15.28 4.97
C LEU A 162 3.90 13.78 5.25
N LYS A 163 2.78 13.11 5.52
CA LYS A 163 2.72 11.67 5.74
C LYS A 163 2.33 10.93 4.46
N PHE A 164 2.86 9.73 4.29
CA PHE A 164 2.57 8.88 3.14
C PHE A 164 2.06 7.53 3.59
N PHE A 165 1.01 7.07 2.91
CA PHE A 165 0.45 5.76 3.11
C PHE A 165 0.20 5.09 1.75
N GLY A 166 0.48 3.80 1.61
CA GLY A 166 0.28 3.09 0.34
C GLY A 166 -0.01 1.60 0.51
N SER A 167 -0.93 1.10 -0.33
CA SER A 167 -1.34 -0.31 -0.40
C SER A 167 -0.93 -0.93 -1.74
N CYS A 168 -0.44 -2.18 -1.76
CA CYS A 168 -0.08 -2.93 -2.98
C CYS A 168 0.86 -2.15 -3.93
N PHE A 169 0.39 -1.64 -5.08
CA PHE A 169 1.20 -0.76 -5.94
C PHE A 169 1.68 0.50 -5.18
N GLY A 170 0.86 1.07 -4.30
CA GLY A 170 1.24 2.15 -3.40
C GLY A 170 2.45 1.81 -2.52
N HIS A 171 2.56 0.56 -2.06
CA HIS A 171 3.76 0.06 -1.38
C HIS A 171 4.97 0.01 -2.32
N GLN A 172 4.80 -0.54 -3.52
CA GLN A 172 5.85 -0.62 -4.53
C GLN A 172 6.43 0.76 -4.88
N ILE A 173 5.57 1.72 -5.25
CA ILE A 173 5.99 3.04 -5.72
C ILE A 173 6.64 3.87 -4.60
N LEU A 174 6.13 3.80 -3.37
CA LEU A 174 6.75 4.50 -2.23
C LEU A 174 8.11 3.89 -1.87
N CYS A 175 8.22 2.56 -1.85
CA CYS A 175 9.48 1.89 -1.60
C CYS A 175 10.52 2.22 -2.70
N SER A 176 10.12 2.10 -3.97
CA SER A 176 10.96 2.47 -5.12
C SER A 176 11.44 3.91 -5.06
N ALA A 177 10.54 4.84 -4.73
CA ALA A 177 10.85 6.26 -4.74
C ALA A 177 11.66 6.74 -3.54
N LEU A 178 11.45 6.15 -2.35
CA LEU A 178 11.86 6.77 -1.08
C LEU A 178 12.84 5.94 -0.24
N LEU A 179 12.99 4.62 -0.48
CA LEU A 179 13.93 3.82 0.32
C LEU A 179 15.37 4.32 0.11
N PRO A 180 16.16 4.57 1.18
CA PRO A 180 17.52 5.10 1.04
C PRO A 180 18.49 4.17 0.30
N SER A 181 18.24 2.85 0.34
CA SER A 181 19.03 1.85 -0.37
C SER A 181 18.66 1.73 -1.85
N SER A 182 17.61 2.44 -2.29
CA SER A 182 17.34 2.69 -3.71
C SER A 182 18.36 3.73 -4.21
N SER A 183 19.62 3.29 -4.40
CA SER A 183 20.67 4.12 -5.01
C SER A 183 20.42 4.33 -6.50
N SER A 184 19.56 3.49 -7.09
CA SER A 184 19.21 3.54 -8.48
C SER A 184 17.84 4.19 -8.66
N THR A 185 17.79 5.09 -9.63
CA THR A 185 16.52 5.64 -10.10
C THR A 185 15.66 4.63 -10.86
N ILE A 186 16.16 3.39 -11.01
CA ILE A 186 15.54 2.31 -11.78
C ILE A 186 14.62 1.49 -10.85
N PRO A 187 13.29 1.52 -11.06
CA PRO A 187 12.35 0.81 -10.19
C PRO A 187 12.58 -0.71 -10.08
N GLN A 188 13.11 -1.33 -11.13
CA GLN A 188 13.40 -2.76 -11.24
C GLN A 188 14.43 -3.24 -10.21
N GLU A 189 15.27 -2.35 -9.67
CA GLU A 189 16.21 -2.71 -8.59
C GLU A 189 15.52 -2.77 -7.22
N THR A 190 14.38 -2.10 -7.07
CA THR A 190 13.62 -2.08 -5.81
C THR A 190 12.46 -3.08 -5.84
N VAL A 191 11.80 -3.25 -6.98
CA VAL A 191 10.60 -4.09 -7.11
C VAL A 191 10.77 -5.03 -8.29
N THR A 192 10.52 -6.31 -8.04
CA THR A 192 10.60 -7.37 -9.05
C THR A 192 9.39 -8.28 -8.95
N LYS A 193 9.21 -9.13 -9.96
CA LYS A 193 8.31 -10.28 -9.84
C LYS A 193 8.75 -11.15 -8.67
N ASN A 194 7.80 -11.57 -7.87
CA ASN A 194 8.06 -12.47 -6.77
C ASN A 194 8.40 -13.86 -7.34
N PRO A 195 9.59 -14.42 -7.05
CA PRO A 195 9.98 -15.74 -7.54
C PRO A 195 9.08 -16.87 -7.01
N PHE A 196 8.34 -16.63 -5.91
CA PHE A 196 7.36 -17.57 -5.35
C PHE A 196 5.96 -17.43 -5.96
N GLY A 197 5.79 -16.54 -6.94
CA GLY A 197 4.53 -16.30 -7.63
C GLY A 197 3.51 -15.54 -6.79
N TRP A 198 2.24 -15.89 -6.95
CA TRP A 198 1.13 -15.16 -6.34
C TRP A 198 0.97 -15.43 -4.84
N GLU A 199 0.62 -14.39 -4.09
CA GLU A 199 -0.07 -14.46 -2.80
C GLU A 199 -1.51 -13.96 -3.00
N LEU A 200 -2.47 -14.82 -2.69
CA LEU A 200 -3.90 -14.63 -2.94
C LEU A 200 -4.69 -14.98 -1.68
N GLY A 201 -5.71 -14.19 -1.37
CA GLY A 201 -6.57 -14.42 -0.21
C GLY A 201 -5.94 -13.98 1.10
N ILE A 202 -6.35 -14.57 2.22
CA ILE A 202 -5.93 -14.13 3.55
C ILE A 202 -4.58 -14.73 3.92
N HIS A 203 -3.59 -13.88 4.26
CA HIS A 203 -2.30 -14.33 4.78
C HIS A 203 -1.95 -13.69 6.11
N THR A 204 -1.20 -14.43 6.92
CA THR A 204 -0.69 -13.98 8.22
C THR A 204 0.71 -13.38 8.08
N VAL A 205 0.81 -12.07 8.26
CA VAL A 205 2.07 -11.34 8.33
C VAL A 205 2.65 -11.49 9.74
N ALA A 206 3.89 -11.97 9.83
CA ALA A 206 4.65 -11.91 11.07
C ALA A 206 5.29 -10.53 11.21
N LEU A 207 4.85 -9.74 12.20
CA LEU A 207 5.34 -8.38 12.39
C LEU A 207 6.77 -8.37 12.92
N ALA A 208 7.60 -7.46 12.39
CA ALA A 208 8.99 -7.36 12.77
C ALA A 208 9.13 -6.66 14.15
N PRO A 209 10.03 -7.14 15.03
CA PRO A 209 10.25 -6.50 16.33
C PRO A 209 10.67 -5.03 16.24
N SER A 210 11.38 -4.64 15.18
CA SER A 210 11.79 -3.24 14.97
C SER A 210 10.61 -2.32 14.65
N PHE A 211 9.59 -2.81 13.95
CA PHE A 211 8.34 -2.09 13.70
C PHE A 211 7.52 -1.99 14.99
N LEU A 212 7.32 -3.09 15.70
CA LEU A 212 6.56 -3.12 16.96
C LEU A 212 7.12 -2.13 18.01
N ARG A 213 8.45 -1.95 18.07
CA ARG A 213 9.08 -0.96 18.96
C ARG A 213 8.92 0.49 18.49
N ALA A 214 8.76 0.72 17.19
CA ALA A 214 8.75 2.06 16.60
C ALA A 214 7.34 2.62 16.36
N PHE A 215 6.34 1.74 16.22
CA PHE A 215 4.98 2.12 15.88
C PHE A 215 4.23 2.64 17.13
N PRO A 216 3.60 3.84 17.06
CA PRO A 216 3.17 4.58 18.26
C PRO A 216 1.80 4.15 18.83
N VAL A 217 1.33 2.92 18.58
CA VAL A 217 0.10 2.39 19.19
C VAL A 217 0.44 1.21 20.09
N GLY A 218 -0.26 1.09 21.22
CA GLY A 218 -0.14 -0.07 22.08
C GLY A 218 -0.47 -1.34 21.29
N ILE A 219 0.40 -2.35 21.35
CA ILE A 219 0.26 -3.64 20.65
C ILE A 219 -1.12 -4.28 20.90
N THR A 220 -1.77 -3.98 22.03
CA THR A 220 -3.12 -4.42 22.40
C THR A 220 -4.24 -3.89 21.50
N ALA A 221 -3.97 -2.90 20.62
CA ALA A 221 -4.92 -2.41 19.63
C ALA A 221 -4.76 -3.10 18.26
N LEU A 222 -3.75 -3.99 18.10
CA LEU A 222 -3.63 -4.82 16.90
C LEU A 222 -4.54 -6.05 17.06
N PRO A 223 -5.40 -6.37 16.05
CA PRO A 223 -6.46 -7.39 16.18
C PRO A 223 -5.96 -8.80 16.54
N SER A 224 -4.68 -9.09 16.33
CA SER A 224 -4.06 -10.41 16.55
C SER A 224 -2.97 -10.43 17.64
N SER A 225 -2.97 -9.48 18.58
CA SER A 225 -2.05 -9.53 19.73
C SER A 225 -2.32 -10.81 20.57
N PRO A 226 -1.29 -11.57 20.98
CA PRO A 226 -1.49 -12.69 21.89
C PRO A 226 -2.17 -12.17 23.17
N VAL A 227 -3.34 -12.72 23.48
CA VAL A 227 -4.05 -12.44 24.73
C VAL A 227 -3.10 -12.83 25.86
N LYS A 228 -2.73 -11.86 26.72
CA LYS A 228 -2.08 -12.18 28.00
C LYS A 228 -3.04 -13.10 28.75
N LYS A 229 -2.73 -14.41 28.79
CA LYS A 229 -3.38 -15.31 29.75
C LYS A 229 -3.01 -14.80 31.14
N THR A 230 -3.97 -14.21 31.83
CA THR A 230 -3.87 -13.92 33.26
C THR A 230 -3.75 -15.27 33.96
N THR A 231 -2.52 -15.71 34.23
CA THR A 231 -2.30 -16.88 35.07
C THR A 231 -2.59 -16.46 36.50
N THR A 232 -3.75 -16.83 37.02
CA THR A 232 -4.05 -16.78 38.45
C THR A 232 -3.04 -17.68 39.16
N THR A 233 -2.12 -17.06 39.89
CA THR A 233 -1.11 -17.75 40.71
C THR A 233 -1.82 -18.49 41.85
N THR A 234 -1.99 -19.80 41.73
CA THR A 234 -2.14 -20.67 42.89
C THR A 234 -0.77 -21.25 43.24
N ASN A 235 -0.30 -20.92 44.43
CA ASN A 235 0.93 -21.40 45.01
C ASN A 235 0.96 -22.93 45.12
N THR A 236 1.89 -23.58 44.44
CA THR A 236 2.48 -24.85 44.87
C THR A 236 3.96 -24.89 44.49
N THR A 237 4.73 -25.43 45.40
CA THR A 237 6.19 -25.39 45.53
C THR A 237 6.94 -26.24 44.50
N ALA A 238 8.03 -25.66 44.01
CA ALA A 238 9.31 -26.25 43.53
C ALA A 238 9.32 -27.67 42.95
N GLU A 239 9.77 -27.80 41.70
CA GLU A 239 10.96 -28.60 41.33
C GLU A 239 11.43 -28.30 39.90
N ASN A 240 12.74 -28.46 39.70
CA ASN A 240 13.53 -27.96 38.58
C ASN A 240 13.23 -28.63 37.23
N ALA A 241 13.08 -27.83 36.17
CA ALA A 241 13.40 -28.23 34.80
C ALA A 241 13.82 -26.99 33.98
N GLU A 242 15.13 -26.82 33.83
CA GLU A 242 15.71 -25.95 32.81
C GLU A 242 15.42 -26.56 31.43
N GLY A 243 14.75 -25.81 30.54
CA GLY A 243 14.48 -26.28 29.19
C GLY A 243 13.54 -25.42 28.37
N ASN A 244 14.06 -24.30 27.83
CA ASN A 244 13.59 -23.60 26.63
C ASN A 244 12.24 -22.85 26.68
N THR A 245 12.21 -21.65 27.25
CA THR A 245 11.12 -20.67 27.04
C THR A 245 11.50 -19.71 25.91
N THR A 246 11.30 -20.14 24.66
CA THR A 246 11.30 -19.23 23.49
C THR A 246 10.05 -19.43 22.64
N ASP A 247 8.89 -19.50 23.28
CA ASP A 247 7.63 -19.21 22.58
C ASP A 247 7.36 -17.70 22.70
N ASP A 248 8.18 -16.93 21.99
CA ASP A 248 7.95 -15.52 21.72
C ASP A 248 6.68 -15.48 20.88
N ALA A 249 5.52 -15.28 21.52
CA ALA A 249 4.23 -15.22 20.84
C ALA A 249 4.27 -14.06 19.82
N ARG A 250 4.67 -14.39 18.58
CA ARG A 250 4.92 -13.40 17.53
C ARG A 250 3.61 -12.64 17.30
N VAL A 251 3.69 -11.31 17.33
CA VAL A 251 2.53 -10.48 16.98
C VAL A 251 2.32 -10.61 15.48
N HIS A 252 1.09 -10.94 15.11
CA HIS A 252 0.71 -11.18 13.72
C HIS A 252 -0.30 -10.13 13.25
N MET A 253 -0.47 -10.05 11.94
CA MET A 253 -1.54 -9.28 11.29
C MET A 253 -2.03 -10.06 10.08
N ARG A 254 -3.34 -10.30 9.97
CA ARG A 254 -3.95 -10.98 8.83
C ARG A 254 -4.56 -9.98 7.87
N LEU A 255 -4.26 -10.07 6.58
CA LEU A 255 -4.81 -9.18 5.55
C LEU A 255 -5.21 -9.99 4.31
N GLN A 256 -6.06 -9.39 3.47
CA GLN A 256 -6.29 -9.86 2.10
C GLN A 256 -5.08 -9.54 1.23
N PHE A 257 -4.69 -10.46 0.34
CA PHE A 257 -3.60 -10.28 -0.62
C PHE A 257 -4.07 -10.63 -2.03
N VAL A 258 -3.55 -9.87 -3.00
CA VAL A 258 -3.62 -10.18 -4.43
C VAL A 258 -2.43 -9.52 -5.13
N HIS A 259 -1.27 -10.18 -5.10
CA HIS A 259 -0.08 -9.68 -5.78
C HIS A 259 0.86 -10.80 -6.24
N ALA A 260 1.67 -10.50 -7.25
CA ALA A 260 2.73 -11.36 -7.75
C ALA A 260 4.11 -10.66 -7.80
N ASP A 261 4.19 -9.42 -7.31
CA ASP A 261 5.41 -8.65 -7.19
C ASP A 261 5.79 -8.47 -5.73
N HIS A 262 7.05 -8.10 -5.48
CA HIS A 262 7.52 -7.77 -4.15
C HIS A 262 8.60 -6.69 -4.20
N VAL A 263 8.73 -5.95 -3.10
CA VAL A 263 9.91 -5.13 -2.84
C VAL A 263 11.07 -6.06 -2.48
N ALA A 264 12.12 -6.03 -3.30
CA ALA A 264 13.31 -6.86 -3.15
C ALA A 264 14.30 -6.30 -2.11
N ILE A 265 14.14 -5.03 -1.72
CA ILE A 265 15.02 -4.34 -0.77
C ILE A 265 14.40 -4.39 0.63
N VAL A 266 15.02 -5.17 1.52
CA VAL A 266 14.67 -5.15 2.94
C VAL A 266 15.19 -3.84 3.57
N PRO A 267 14.33 -3.05 4.22
CA PRO A 267 14.75 -1.78 4.83
C PRO A 267 15.69 -2.00 6.01
N ASP A 268 16.60 -1.04 6.19
CA ASP A 268 17.56 -0.99 7.28
C ASP A 268 17.18 0.11 8.27
N ALA A 269 17.04 -0.27 9.55
CA ALA A 269 16.62 0.63 10.62
C ALA A 269 17.74 1.54 11.17
N ARG A 270 18.94 1.48 10.59
CA ARG A 270 20.02 2.44 10.87
C ARG A 270 19.57 3.85 10.49
N PRO A 271 19.77 4.86 11.35
CA PRO A 271 19.41 6.24 11.05
C PRO A 271 20.13 6.76 9.80
N ARG A 272 19.41 7.46 8.94
CA ARG A 272 19.96 8.25 7.84
C ARG A 272 19.24 9.59 7.80
N ASP A 273 19.97 10.69 7.94
CA ASP A 273 19.43 12.06 7.90
C ASP A 273 18.24 12.31 8.86
N GLY A 274 18.30 11.69 10.04
CA GLY A 274 17.24 11.78 11.05
C GLY A 274 16.04 10.88 10.80
N GLU A 275 16.10 9.98 9.82
CA GLU A 275 15.05 9.01 9.51
C GLU A 275 15.48 7.57 9.77
N ARG A 276 14.53 6.70 10.13
CA ARG A 276 14.73 5.26 10.28
C ARG A 276 13.65 4.50 9.52
N TRP A 277 14.04 3.46 8.80
CA TRP A 277 13.15 2.62 8.01
C TRP A 277 13.05 1.23 8.62
N HIS A 278 11.84 0.83 8.99
CA HIS A 278 11.54 -0.41 9.66
C HIS A 278 10.82 -1.35 8.70
N LEU A 279 11.25 -2.61 8.64
CA LEU A 279 10.45 -3.68 8.03
C LEU A 279 9.17 -3.82 8.85
N LEU A 280 8.01 -3.81 8.22
CA LEU A 280 6.74 -4.03 8.92
C LEU A 280 6.59 -5.50 9.30
N GLY A 281 6.83 -6.41 8.36
CA GLY A 281 6.72 -7.85 8.55
C GLY A 281 6.90 -8.64 7.27
N SER A 282 6.75 -9.95 7.37
CA SER A 282 6.96 -10.89 6.26
C SER A 282 5.96 -12.05 6.29
N THR A 283 5.72 -12.67 5.15
CA THR A 283 5.10 -14.01 5.00
C THR A 283 6.15 -15.01 4.50
N PRO A 284 5.85 -16.31 4.44
CA PRO A 284 6.76 -17.29 3.84
C PRO A 284 7.11 -17.02 2.36
N ARG A 285 6.25 -16.29 1.63
CA ARG A 285 6.40 -16.00 0.19
C ARG A 285 6.89 -14.58 -0.10
N CYS A 286 6.81 -13.65 0.83
CA CYS A 286 7.28 -12.29 0.64
C CYS A 286 8.00 -11.76 1.88
N ALA A 287 9.27 -11.40 1.70
CA ALA A 287 10.14 -10.90 2.77
C ALA A 287 9.77 -9.49 3.25
N VAL A 288 9.10 -8.70 2.41
CA VAL A 288 8.75 -7.30 2.69
C VAL A 288 7.26 -7.08 2.45
N GLN A 289 6.44 -7.35 3.47
CA GLN A 289 4.99 -7.12 3.40
C GLN A 289 4.60 -5.67 3.74
N GLY A 290 5.58 -4.83 4.03
CA GLY A 290 5.39 -3.42 4.33
C GLY A 290 6.65 -2.78 4.90
N VAL A 291 6.69 -1.46 4.91
CA VAL A 291 7.73 -0.66 5.54
C VAL A 291 7.10 0.47 6.36
N TYR A 292 7.81 0.89 7.40
CA TYR A 292 7.43 2.03 8.23
C TYR A 292 8.62 2.95 8.43
N ALA A 293 8.51 4.21 8.04
CA ALA A 293 9.55 5.22 8.24
C ALA A 293 9.19 6.13 9.42
N THR A 294 10.16 6.39 10.28
CA THR A 294 10.07 7.43 11.31
C THR A 294 11.06 8.54 11.04
N ARG A 295 10.75 9.77 11.46
CA ARG A 295 11.64 10.92 11.40
C ARG A 295 11.76 11.56 12.78
N THR A 296 12.99 11.80 13.21
CA THR A 296 13.31 12.54 14.42
C THR A 296 13.64 13.99 14.08
N THR A 297 12.81 14.92 14.55
CA THR A 297 13.10 16.36 14.49
C THR A 297 13.72 16.82 15.80
N ARG A 298 14.90 17.44 15.74
CA ARG A 298 15.56 18.01 16.93
C ARG A 298 15.23 19.49 17.05
N THR A 299 14.55 19.86 18.12
CA THR A 299 14.47 21.25 18.61
C THR A 299 15.37 21.40 19.82
N THR A 300 15.76 22.64 20.18
CA THR A 300 16.70 22.94 21.28
C THR A 300 16.37 22.14 22.56
N GLY A 301 17.18 21.11 22.84
CA GLY A 301 17.10 20.27 24.05
C GLY A 301 16.18 19.03 24.00
N HIS A 302 15.35 18.83 22.96
CA HIS A 302 14.47 17.65 22.84
C HIS A 302 14.22 17.24 21.38
N GLY A 303 14.34 15.94 21.11
CA GLY A 303 14.02 15.36 19.80
C GLY A 303 12.64 14.69 19.83
N THR A 304 11.78 15.02 18.87
CA THR A 304 10.48 14.37 18.67
C THR A 304 10.56 13.41 17.49
N THR A 305 10.15 12.16 17.68
CA THR A 305 10.11 11.15 16.61
C THR A 305 8.67 10.90 16.20
N ALA A 306 8.38 10.99 14.90
CA ALA A 306 7.05 10.77 14.35
C ALA A 306 7.09 9.81 13.15
N GLY A 307 6.01 9.05 12.95
CA GLY A 307 5.80 8.25 11.75
C GLY A 307 5.59 9.13 10.52
N ARG A 308 6.19 8.72 9.40
CA ARG A 308 6.21 9.50 8.15
C ARG A 308 5.73 8.71 6.94
N VAL A 309 6.15 7.46 6.80
CA VAL A 309 5.73 6.57 5.70
C VAL A 309 5.24 5.27 6.31
N LEU A 310 4.09 4.78 5.88
CA LEU A 310 3.60 3.45 6.21
C LEU A 310 3.06 2.79 4.95
N THR A 311 3.53 1.59 4.63
CA THR A 311 3.04 0.88 3.43
C THR A 311 2.67 -0.54 3.78
N LEU A 312 1.69 -1.09 3.07
CA LEU A 312 1.27 -2.49 3.17
C LEU A 312 1.24 -3.09 1.77
N GLN A 313 1.81 -4.28 1.62
CA GLN A 313 1.69 -5.05 0.39
C GLN A 313 0.30 -5.68 0.28
N GLY A 314 -0.30 -6.05 1.41
CA GLY A 314 -1.67 -6.53 1.51
C GLY A 314 -2.71 -5.41 1.43
N HIS A 315 -3.91 -5.78 1.03
CA HIS A 315 -5.07 -4.93 0.85
C HIS A 315 -5.95 -4.93 2.10
N PHE A 316 -5.59 -4.11 3.09
CA PHE A 316 -6.46 -3.87 4.25
C PHE A 316 -7.77 -3.17 3.85
N GLU A 317 -7.83 -2.59 2.66
CA GLU A 317 -9.02 -1.97 2.10
C GLU A 317 -9.96 -2.97 1.39
N PHE A 318 -9.55 -4.23 1.23
CA PHE A 318 -10.38 -5.25 0.61
C PHE A 318 -11.08 -6.09 1.67
N ASP A 319 -12.37 -6.33 1.45
CA ASP A 319 -13.07 -7.46 2.02
C ASP A 319 -13.01 -8.66 1.06
N ALA A 320 -13.61 -9.78 1.47
CA ALA A 320 -13.69 -10.98 0.64
C ALA A 320 -14.40 -10.73 -0.71
N PHE A 321 -15.41 -9.85 -0.75
CA PHE A 321 -16.11 -9.51 -1.99
C PHE A 321 -15.19 -8.77 -2.98
N VAL A 322 -14.51 -7.71 -2.52
CA VAL A 322 -13.63 -6.92 -3.38
C VAL A 322 -12.46 -7.77 -3.87
N ASN A 323 -11.84 -8.57 -3.00
CA ASN A 323 -10.73 -9.44 -3.41
C ASN A 323 -11.21 -10.54 -4.37
N GLY A 324 -12.36 -11.17 -4.09
CA GLY A 324 -12.95 -12.22 -4.93
C GLY A 324 -13.29 -11.73 -6.34
N GLU A 325 -13.95 -10.58 -6.48
CA GLU A 325 -14.23 -9.98 -7.79
C GLU A 325 -12.96 -9.58 -8.55
N THR A 326 -11.95 -9.12 -7.81
CA THR A 326 -10.63 -8.78 -8.37
C THR A 326 -9.95 -10.03 -8.94
N ILE A 327 -9.88 -11.12 -8.16
CA ILE A 327 -9.28 -12.40 -8.58
C ILE A 327 -10.01 -13.01 -9.79
N LYS A 328 -11.34 -12.86 -9.91
CA LYS A 328 -12.07 -13.33 -11.11
C LYS A 328 -11.59 -12.67 -12.40
N VAL A 329 -11.14 -11.41 -12.33
CA VAL A 329 -10.61 -10.68 -13.49
C VAL A 329 -9.16 -11.06 -13.76
N PHE A 330 -8.28 -11.00 -12.76
CA PHE A 330 -6.85 -11.34 -12.92
C PHE A 330 -6.64 -12.82 -13.25
N GLY A 331 -7.46 -13.69 -12.68
CA GLY A 331 -7.41 -15.13 -12.83
C GLY A 331 -8.19 -15.70 -14.02
N ALA A 332 -8.72 -14.84 -14.91
CA ALA A 332 -9.51 -15.27 -16.06
C ALA A 332 -8.78 -16.28 -16.97
N GLY A 333 -7.44 -16.29 -16.95
CA GLY A 333 -6.59 -17.21 -17.70
C GLY A 333 -6.04 -18.42 -16.93
N TRP A 334 -6.34 -18.58 -15.63
CA TRP A 334 -5.69 -19.60 -14.79
C TRP A 334 -6.28 -21.01 -14.90
N GLY A 335 -7.40 -21.15 -15.62
CA GLY A 335 -8.18 -22.38 -15.63
C GLY A 335 -9.08 -22.52 -14.40
N ALA A 336 -10.16 -23.30 -14.53
CA ALA A 336 -11.24 -23.36 -13.55
C ALA A 336 -10.77 -23.80 -12.14
N GLU A 337 -9.90 -24.80 -12.07
CA GLU A 337 -9.43 -25.37 -10.80
C GLU A 337 -8.53 -24.40 -10.02
N ALA A 338 -7.60 -23.72 -10.70
CA ALA A 338 -6.73 -22.75 -10.07
C ALA A 338 -7.50 -21.51 -9.61
N LEU A 339 -8.48 -21.03 -10.40
CA LEU A 339 -9.35 -19.94 -10.01
C LEU A 339 -10.22 -20.32 -8.80
N ALA A 340 -10.80 -21.53 -8.78
CA ALA A 340 -11.59 -22.00 -7.66
C ALA A 340 -10.77 -22.08 -6.36
N ARG A 341 -9.53 -22.57 -6.42
CA ARG A 341 -8.61 -22.54 -5.27
C ARG A 341 -8.33 -21.12 -4.80
N ALA A 342 -8.02 -20.21 -5.72
CA ALA A 342 -7.73 -18.81 -5.37
C ALA A 342 -8.92 -18.14 -4.67
N LEU A 343 -10.15 -18.40 -5.13
CA LEU A 343 -11.36 -17.87 -4.49
C LEU A 343 -11.59 -18.49 -3.10
N ALA A 344 -11.30 -19.77 -2.91
CA ALA A 344 -11.40 -20.40 -1.60
C ALA A 344 -10.45 -19.76 -0.56
N GLU A 345 -9.25 -19.34 -0.95
CA GLU A 345 -8.29 -18.65 -0.06
C GLU A 345 -8.77 -17.27 0.39
N VAL A 346 -9.61 -16.60 -0.41
CA VAL A 346 -10.22 -15.29 -0.07
C VAL A 346 -11.23 -15.44 1.06
N ASP A 347 -11.98 -16.55 1.05
CA ASP A 347 -13.04 -16.85 2.01
C ASP A 347 -12.56 -17.67 3.22
N ALA A 348 -11.26 -18.02 3.27
CA ALA A 348 -10.69 -18.98 4.22
C ALA A 348 -10.64 -18.51 5.70
N GLY A 349 -11.17 -17.33 6.02
CA GLY A 349 -11.23 -16.85 7.40
C GLY A 349 -11.63 -15.39 7.56
N GLU A 350 -11.38 -14.87 8.75
CA GLU A 350 -11.43 -13.44 9.05
C GLU A 350 -10.05 -12.84 8.79
N ASP A 351 -9.99 -11.71 8.10
CA ASP A 351 -8.81 -10.85 8.12
C ASP A 351 -8.95 -9.83 9.27
N ASP A 352 -7.86 -9.19 9.62
CA ASP A 352 -7.83 -8.20 10.71
C ASP A 352 -8.38 -6.83 10.25
N ALA A 353 -8.93 -6.74 9.03
CA ALA A 353 -9.57 -5.56 8.46
C ALA A 353 -11.12 -5.65 8.47
N ARG A 354 -11.71 -6.85 8.65
CA ARG A 354 -13.15 -7.13 8.63
C ARG A 354 -13.90 -6.56 9.85
N SER A 355 -15.07 -5.92 9.77
CA SER A 355 -15.88 -5.36 8.66
C SER A 355 -16.66 -4.16 9.20
N ASP A 356 -16.43 -2.94 8.69
CA ASP A 356 -17.28 -1.76 8.99
C ASP A 356 -18.50 -1.64 8.05
N TYR A 357 -18.82 -2.73 7.34
CA TYR A 357 -19.92 -2.81 6.39
C TYR A 357 -21.07 -3.72 6.84
N ASP A 358 -20.96 -4.30 8.04
CA ASP A 358 -22.02 -5.11 8.66
C ASP A 358 -22.80 -4.31 9.72
#